data_AF-A0A176J428-F1
#
_entry.id   AF-A0A176J428-F1
#
_cell.length_a   1.000
_cell.length_b   1.000
_cell.length_c   1.000
_cell.angle_alpha   90.00
_cell.angle_beta   90.00
_cell.angle_gamma   90.00
#
_symmetry.space_group_name_H-M   'P 1'
#
loop_
_entity.id
_entity.type
_entity.pdbx_description
1 polymer ?
#
loop_
_entity_poly.entity_id
_entity_poly.type
_entity_poly.pdbx_seq_one_letter_code
_entity_poly.pdbx_strand_id
1 'polypeptide(L)'
;MNEALLNNWIGLSGLIAGIILAGTAMFLGRRFSKNKRGLDERYHYLMSNAKAVSWNITFVVILIAWALVILFEGISVSFFIMTGIYIFHCLSLILSAAYFSRHGG
;
A
#
# COMPACT_ATOMS: atom_id res chain seq x y z
N MET A 1 -26.61 9.59 -21.50
CA MET A 1 -25.92 8.56 -20.69
C MET A 1 -26.22 8.88 -19.23
N ASN A 2 -26.57 7.90 -18.40
CA ASN A 2 -26.93 8.16 -17.01
C ASN A 2 -25.70 8.61 -16.22
N GLU A 3 -25.81 9.70 -15.46
CA GLU A 3 -24.74 10.28 -14.62
C GLU A 3 -24.10 9.22 -13.71
N ALA A 4 -24.92 8.37 -13.10
CA ALA A 4 -24.46 7.29 -12.23
C ALA A 4 -23.60 6.25 -12.95
N LEU A 5 -23.94 5.90 -14.20
CA LEU A 5 -23.12 4.97 -14.99
C LEU A 5 -21.77 5.59 -15.33
N LEU A 6 -21.75 6.87 -15.72
CA LEU A 6 -20.50 7.57 -16.04
C LEU A 6 -19.55 7.62 -14.83
N ASN A 7 -20.07 7.95 -13.64
CA ASN A 7 -19.27 7.97 -12.40
C ASN A 7 -18.68 6.59 -12.07
N ASN A 8 -19.44 5.51 -12.26
CA ASN A 8 -18.95 4.14 -12.05
C ASN A 8 -17.81 3.80 -13.02
N TRP A 9 -17.94 4.16 -14.31
CA TRP A 9 -16.90 3.93 -15.31
C TRP A 9 -15.63 4.73 -15.01
N ILE A 10 -15.78 5.97 -14.55
CA ILE A 10 -14.65 6.81 -14.12
C ILE A 10 -13.94 6.15 -12.93
N GLY A 11 -14.68 5.71 -11.90
CA GLY A 11 -14.11 5.00 -10.75
C GLY A 11 -13.34 3.74 -11.14
N LEU A 12 -13.90 2.92 -12.04
CA LEU A 12 -13.24 1.72 -12.55
C LEU A 12 -11.97 2.04 -13.37
N SER A 13 -12.00 3.12 -14.16
CA SER A 13 -10.82 3.55 -14.93
C SER A 13 -9.66 3.95 -14.01
N GLY A 14 -9.94 4.58 -12.86
CA GLY A 14 -8.95 4.91 -11.85
C GLY A 14 -8.29 3.67 -11.24
N LEU A 15 -9.07 2.62 -10.97
CA LEU A 15 -8.56 1.34 -10.47
C LEU A 15 -7.64 0.66 -11.49
N ILE A 16 -8.04 0.63 -12.77
CA ILE A 16 -7.24 0.06 -13.85
C ILE A 16 -5.92 0.83 -14.00
N ALA A 17 -5.97 2.16 -13.99
CA ALA A 17 -4.78 3.00 -14.05
C ALA A 17 -3.83 2.74 -12.87
N GLY A 18 -4.37 2.59 -11.65
CA GLY A 18 -3.60 2.23 -10.46
C GLY A 18 -2.86 0.89 -10.60
N ILE A 19 -3.52 -0.14 -11.14
CA ILE A 19 -2.90 -1.45 -11.40
C ILE A 19 -1.76 -1.34 -12.41
N ILE A 20 -1.96 -0.57 -13.49
CA ILE A 20 -0.93 -0.36 -14.52
C ILE A 20 0.29 0.36 -13.92
N LEU A 21 0.07 1.41 -13.13
CA LEU A 21 1.14 2.14 -12.45
C LEU A 21 1.90 1.25 -11.46
N ALA A 22 1.20 0.46 -10.65
CA ALA A 22 1.84 -0.50 -9.75
C ALA A 22 2.66 -1.55 -10.52
N GLY A 23 2.12 -2.07 -11.61
CA GLY A 23 2.79 -3.04 -12.47
C GLY A 23 4.06 -2.48 -13.12
N THR A 24 4.00 -1.26 -13.64
CA THR A 24 5.17 -0.58 -14.25
C THR A 24 6.24 -0.27 -13.20
N ALA A 25 5.86 0.21 -12.01
CA ALA A 25 6.79 0.43 -10.91
C ALA A 25 7.50 -0.87 -10.49
N MET A 26 6.76 -1.99 -10.38
CA MET A 26 7.35 -3.30 -10.09
C MET A 26 8.30 -3.77 -11.20
N PHE A 27 7.91 -3.60 -12.47
CA PHE A 27 8.74 -4.01 -13.61
C PHE A 27 10.07 -3.23 -13.66
N LEU A 28 10.00 -1.90 -13.52
CA LEU A 28 11.19 -1.04 -13.48
C LEU A 28 12.07 -1.35 -12.28
N GLY A 29 11.48 -1.51 -11.09
CA GLY A 29 12.21 -1.89 -9.88
C GLY A 29 12.98 -3.21 -10.06
N ARG A 30 12.34 -4.22 -10.66
CA ARG A 30 13.00 -5.50 -10.99
C ARG A 30 14.13 -5.33 -12.01
N ARG A 31 13.94 -4.50 -13.03
CA ARG A 31 14.96 -4.24 -14.08
C ARG A 31 16.19 -3.55 -13.51
N PHE A 32 16.01 -2.54 -12.65
CA PHE A 32 17.15 -1.86 -12.00
C PHE A 32 17.88 -2.75 -10.99
N SER A 33 17.16 -3.65 -10.31
CA SER A 33 17.76 -4.58 -9.34
C SER A 33 18.70 -5.61 -9.99
N LYS A 34 18.36 -6.09 -11.20
CA LYS A 34 19.19 -7.06 -11.95
C LYS A 34 20.58 -6.54 -12.35
N ASN A 35 20.76 -5.23 -12.42
CA ASN A 35 22.02 -4.62 -12.86
C ASN A 35 23.06 -4.46 -11.73
N LYS A 36 22.72 -4.77 -10.47
CA LYS A 36 23.63 -4.64 -9.31
C LYS A 36 23.92 -6.01 -8.69
N ARG A 37 25.07 -6.61 -9.02
CA ARG A 37 25.61 -7.89 -8.48
C ARG A 37 26.04 -7.76 -6.99
N GLY A 38 25.13 -7.41 -6.07
CA GLY A 38 25.43 -7.23 -4.64
C GLY A 38 24.42 -7.90 -3.70
N LEU A 39 23.94 -9.10 -4.09
CA LEU A 39 22.66 -9.65 -3.67
C LEU A 39 22.60 -10.36 -2.32
N ASP A 40 23.70 -10.71 -1.65
CA ASP A 40 23.53 -11.67 -0.54
C ASP A 40 23.22 -11.06 0.83
N GLU A 41 23.74 -9.88 1.18
CA GLU A 41 23.46 -9.29 2.50
C GLU A 41 23.00 -7.83 2.41
N ARG A 42 23.72 -7.01 1.65
CA ARG A 42 23.40 -5.60 1.48
C ARG A 42 22.02 -5.39 0.84
N TYR A 43 21.63 -6.24 -0.10
CA TYR A 43 20.30 -6.16 -0.71
C TYR A 43 19.19 -6.47 0.31
N HIS A 44 19.37 -7.51 1.14
CA HIS A 44 18.41 -7.86 2.19
C HIS A 44 18.28 -6.73 3.21
N TYR A 45 19.39 -6.12 3.63
CA TYR A 45 19.40 -4.96 4.51
C TYR A 45 18.72 -3.72 3.88
N LEU A 46 19.00 -3.40 2.61
CA LEU A 46 18.34 -2.28 1.95
C LEU A 46 16.84 -2.53 1.76
N MET A 47 16.46 -3.76 1.41
CA MET A 47 15.07 -4.13 1.16
C MET A 47 14.25 -4.16 2.45
N SER A 48 14.81 -4.62 3.57
CA SER A 48 14.12 -4.59 4.87
C SER A 48 13.86 -3.14 5.31
N ASN A 49 14.85 -2.26 5.19
CA ASN A 49 14.69 -0.83 5.47
C ASN A 49 13.70 -0.17 4.51
N ALA A 50 13.77 -0.47 3.21
CA ALA A 50 12.81 0.06 2.23
C ALA A 50 11.37 -0.36 2.54
N LYS A 51 11.15 -1.61 2.97
CA LYS A 51 9.81 -2.07 3.42
C LYS A 51 9.34 -1.34 4.67
N ALA A 52 10.22 -1.12 5.66
CA ALA A 52 9.87 -0.37 6.86
C ALA A 52 9.51 1.10 6.55
N VAL A 53 10.30 1.78 5.71
CA VAL A 53 10.02 3.14 5.25
C VAL A 53 8.73 3.18 4.44
N SER A 54 8.53 2.22 3.52
CA SER A 54 7.29 2.09 2.76
C SER A 54 6.09 1.94 3.66
N TRP A 55 6.18 1.14 4.73
CA TRP A 55 5.10 0.94 5.69
C TRP A 55 4.73 2.25 6.41
N ASN A 56 5.73 3.03 6.83
CA ASN A 56 5.54 4.35 7.44
C ASN A 56 4.87 5.33 6.47
N ILE A 57 5.32 5.37 5.21
CA ILE A 57 4.71 6.21 4.17
C ILE A 57 3.25 5.83 3.97
N THR A 58 2.95 4.54 3.79
CA THR A 58 1.57 4.07 3.61
C THR A 58 0.70 4.34 4.83
N PHE A 59 1.24 4.28 6.05
CA PHE A 59 0.53 4.64 7.27
C PHE A 59 0.09 6.11 7.23
N VAL A 60 1.00 7.03 6.90
CA VAL A 60 0.67 8.46 6.75
C VAL A 60 -0.35 8.69 5.65
N VAL A 61 -0.22 8.02 4.49
CA VAL A 61 -1.17 8.12 3.38
C VAL A 61 -2.57 7.63 3.79
N ILE A 62 -2.68 6.52 4.52
CA ILE A 62 -3.95 6.01 5.04
C ILE A 62 -4.59 7.03 5.98
N LEU A 63 -3.81 7.65 6.89
CA LEU A 63 -4.33 8.67 7.81
C LEU A 63 -4.85 9.91 7.08
N ILE A 64 -4.14 10.39 6.06
CA ILE A 64 -4.60 11.51 5.24
C ILE A 64 -5.89 11.14 4.51
N ALA A 65 -5.93 9.99 3.85
CA ALA A 65 -7.13 9.52 3.15
C ALA A 65 -8.32 9.38 4.11
N TRP A 66 -8.10 8.85 5.31
CA TRP A 66 -9.16 8.67 6.29
C TRP A 66 -9.67 10.01 6.84
N ALA A 67 -8.77 10.98 7.08
CA ALA A 67 -9.15 12.34 7.45
C ALA A 67 -10.01 13.01 6.37
N LEU A 68 -9.66 12.84 5.09
CA LEU A 68 -10.46 13.36 3.98
C LEU A 68 -11.86 12.72 3.96
N VAL A 69 -11.98 11.41 4.15
CA VAL A 69 -13.29 10.74 4.26
C VAL A 69 -14.12 11.33 5.39
N ILE A 70 -13.55 11.56 6.57
CA ILE A 70 -14.25 12.17 7.70
C ILE A 70 -14.71 13.60 7.37
N LEU A 71 -13.88 14.40 6.72
CA LEU A 71 -14.18 15.81 6.41
C LEU A 71 -15.25 15.97 5.32
N PHE A 72 -15.26 15.10 4.31
CA PHE A 72 -16.14 15.25 3.14
C PHE A 72 -17.41 14.37 3.21
N GLU A 73 -17.32 13.17 3.79
CA GLU A 73 -18.44 12.22 3.85
C GLU A 73 -18.99 12.02 5.27
N GLY A 74 -18.24 12.41 6.31
CA GLY A 74 -18.60 12.14 7.70
C GLY A 74 -18.54 10.65 8.05
N ILE A 75 -19.40 10.22 8.98
CA ILE A 75 -19.51 8.81 9.36
C ILE A 75 -20.37 8.09 8.30
N SER A 76 -19.71 7.46 7.34
CA SER A 76 -20.32 6.72 6.22
C SER A 76 -19.74 5.30 6.10
N VAL A 77 -20.18 4.52 5.10
CA VAL A 77 -19.57 3.21 4.79
C VAL A 77 -18.08 3.34 4.51
N SER A 78 -17.65 4.39 3.81
CA SER A 78 -16.24 4.67 3.50
C SER A 78 -15.40 4.82 4.77
N PHE A 79 -15.95 5.42 5.83
CA PHE A 79 -15.28 5.55 7.12
C PHE A 79 -14.96 4.17 7.73
N PHE A 80 -15.91 3.23 7.71
CA PHE A 80 -15.69 1.88 8.24
C PHE A 80 -14.73 1.07 7.37
N ILE A 81 -14.78 1.24 6.04
CA ILE A 81 -13.81 0.62 5.13
C ILE A 81 -12.40 1.12 5.45
N MET A 82 -12.19 2.43 5.58
CA MET A 82 -10.90 3.02 5.95
C MET A 82 -10.44 2.56 7.33
N THR A 83 -11.36 2.45 8.29
CA THR A 83 -11.07 1.88 9.63
C THR A 83 -10.56 0.44 9.52
N GLY A 84 -11.22 -0.40 8.71
CA GLY A 84 -10.77 -1.76 8.44
C GLY A 84 -9.38 -1.80 7.82
N ILE A 85 -9.14 -0.99 6.77
CA ILE A 85 -7.83 -0.88 6.11
C ILE A 85 -6.74 -0.48 7.11
N TYR A 86 -7.01 0.53 7.96
CA TYR A 86 -6.08 0.98 8.99
C TYR A 86 -5.74 -0.14 9.98
N ILE A 87 -6.77 -0.85 10.48
CA ILE A 87 -6.58 -1.97 11.41
C ILE A 87 -5.75 -3.08 10.76
N PHE A 88 -6.08 -3.49 9.53
CA PHE A 88 -5.32 -4.53 8.82
C PHE A 88 -3.89 -4.09 8.53
N HIS A 89 -3.65 -2.82 8.20
CA HIS A 89 -2.31 -2.26 7.99
C HIS A 89 -1.46 -2.36 9.26
N CYS A 90 -2.03 -2.01 10.42
CA CYS A 90 -1.38 -2.15 11.72
C CYS A 90 -1.16 -3.62 12.12
N LEU A 91 -2.19 -4.47 11.94
CA LEU A 91 -2.10 -5.90 12.21
C LEU A 91 -1.04 -6.58 11.35
N SER A 92 -0.85 -6.15 10.10
CA SER A 92 0.17 -6.71 9.21
C SER A 92 1.58 -6.59 9.81
N LEU A 93 1.87 -5.48 10.49
CA LEU A 93 3.16 -5.26 11.16
C LEU A 93 3.29 -6.19 12.38
N ILE A 94 2.24 -6.26 13.22
CA ILE A 94 2.23 -7.10 14.42
C ILE A 94 2.40 -8.58 14.06
N LEU A 95 1.62 -9.06 13.08
CA LEU A 95 1.66 -10.45 12.62
C LEU A 95 3.02 -10.79 11.99
N SER A 96 3.56 -9.89 11.15
CA SER A 96 4.87 -10.11 10.54
C SER A 96 5.97 -10.13 11.60
N ALA A 97 5.95 -9.18 12.54
CA ALA A 97 6.91 -9.13 13.64
C ALA A 97 6.87 -10.41 14.49
N ALA A 98 5.67 -10.86 14.89
CA ALA A 98 5.49 -12.08 15.67
C ALA A 98 5.95 -13.35 14.93
N TYR A 99 5.71 -13.42 13.62
CA TYR A 99 6.17 -14.54 12.79
C TYR A 99 7.69 -14.62 12.72
N PHE A 100 8.36 -13.49 12.43
CA PHE A 100 9.82 -13.45 12.31
C PHE A 100 10.54 -13.53 13.66
N SER A 101 9.97 -13.00 14.75
CA SER A 101 10.57 -13.12 16.09
C SER A 101 10.58 -14.57 16.61
N ARG A 102 9.68 -15.42 16.11
CA ARG A 102 9.58 -16.83 16.50
C ARG A 102 10.48 -17.77 15.67
N HIS A 103 10.88 -17.36 14.46
CA HIS A 103 11.70 -18.18 13.55
C HIS A 103 13.11 -17.62 13.29
N GLY A 104 13.38 -16.38 13.69
CA GLY A 104 14.66 -15.69 13.53
C GLY A 104 15.48 -15.59 14.82
N GLY A 105 15.20 -16.42 15.82
CA GLY A 105 15.92 -16.52 17.09
C GLY A 105 16.56 -17.88 17.26
#